data_AF-A0A2E0MWC3-F1
#
_entry.id   AF-A0A2E0MWC3-F1
#
_cell.length_a   1.000
_cell.length_b   1.000
_cell.length_c   1.000
_cell.angle_alpha   90.00
_cell.angle_beta   90.00
_cell.angle_gamma   90.00
#
_symmetry.space_group_name_H-M   'P 1'
#
loop_
_entity.id
_entity.type
_entity.pdbx_description
1 polymer ?
#
loop_
_entity_poly.entity_id
_entity_poly.type
_entity_poly.pdbx_seq_one_letter_code
_entity_poly.pdbx_strand_id
1 'polypeptide(L)'
;MKVLGLNGREYNLNLSKYDVKANDKRKRSKHHIRARKIINEVYHSYRVLEEVKLPGSTSSHKKSVLYLDFFIPNIKKAFEVHGRQHYEHIPFFHRTKADFLLAKARDEDKIEWCELNSVEIITLKYSGDDNEWRSTIKGI
;
A
#
# COMPACT_ATOMS: atom_id res chain seq x y z
N MET A 1 -6.58 4.50 -15.13
CA MET A 1 -7.62 5.26 -14.40
C MET A 1 -7.17 6.69 -14.18
N LYS A 2 -8.09 7.64 -14.10
CA LYS A 2 -7.79 9.02 -13.69
C LYS A 2 -7.72 9.07 -12.16
N VAL A 3 -6.74 9.81 -11.65
CA VAL A 3 -6.53 10.02 -10.20
C VAL A 3 -6.09 11.46 -9.95
N LEU A 4 -6.46 12.01 -8.81
CA LEU A 4 -6.06 13.34 -8.36
C LEU A 4 -4.89 13.19 -7.38
N GLY A 5 -3.81 13.93 -7.61
CA GLY A 5 -2.66 13.99 -6.69
C GLY A 5 -2.91 14.96 -5.53
N LEU A 6 -2.13 14.82 -4.45
CA LEU A 6 -2.14 15.75 -3.31
C LEU A 6 -1.73 17.18 -3.71
N ASN A 7 -1.11 17.34 -4.87
CA ASN A 7 -0.79 18.64 -5.46
C ASN A 7 -1.92 19.24 -6.32
N GLY A 8 -3.13 18.65 -6.28
CA GLY A 8 -4.30 19.11 -7.02
C GLY A 8 -4.26 18.86 -8.53
N ARG A 9 -3.28 18.12 -9.04
CA ARG A 9 -3.18 17.80 -10.47
C ARG A 9 -3.75 16.42 -10.78
N GLU A 10 -4.40 16.31 -11.94
CA GLU A 10 -4.86 15.02 -12.44
C GLU A 10 -3.73 14.22 -13.10
N TYR A 11 -3.78 12.90 -12.90
CA TYR A 11 -2.82 11.96 -13.47
C TYR A 11 -3.54 10.78 -14.13
N ASN A 12 -2.93 10.26 -15.19
CA ASN A 12 -3.30 8.97 -15.79
C ASN A 12 -2.51 7.85 -15.11
N LEU A 13 -3.15 7.08 -14.24
CA LEU A 13 -2.57 5.89 -13.63
C LEU A 13 -2.76 4.69 -14.56
N ASN A 14 -1.67 4.28 -15.23
CA ASN A 14 -1.65 3.08 -16.06
C ASN A 14 -1.45 1.83 -15.19
N LEU A 15 -2.48 0.99 -15.15
CA LEU A 15 -2.54 -0.18 -14.26
C LEU A 15 -1.97 -1.48 -14.87
N SER A 16 -1.63 -1.52 -16.17
CA SER A 16 -1.24 -2.77 -16.85
C SER A 16 0.10 -3.36 -16.43
N LYS A 17 0.89 -2.61 -15.65
CA LYS A 17 2.25 -2.99 -15.22
C LYS A 17 2.32 -3.53 -13.78
N TYR A 18 1.20 -3.57 -13.07
CA TYR A 18 1.15 -3.94 -11.65
C TYR A 18 0.65 -5.37 -11.42
N ASP A 19 0.29 -6.09 -12.48
CA ASP A 19 -0.01 -7.51 -12.38
C ASP A 19 1.24 -8.30 -11.97
N VAL A 20 1.03 -9.34 -11.18
CA VAL A 20 2.07 -10.31 -10.82
C VAL A 20 1.96 -11.49 -11.78
N LYS A 21 3.02 -11.72 -12.55
CA LYS A 21 3.11 -12.85 -13.47
C LYS A 21 3.63 -14.08 -12.74
N ALA A 22 3.33 -15.28 -13.24
CA ALA A 22 3.79 -16.54 -12.65
C ALA A 22 5.33 -16.61 -12.47
N ASN A 23 6.09 -15.94 -13.33
CA ASN A 23 7.55 -15.87 -13.31
C ASN A 23 8.10 -14.57 -12.71
N ASP A 24 7.32 -13.86 -11.89
CA ASP A 24 7.75 -12.62 -11.27
C ASP A 24 8.95 -12.84 -10.32
N LYS A 25 10.09 -12.20 -10.65
CA LYS A 25 11.34 -12.29 -9.88
C LYS A 25 11.51 -11.15 -8.86
N ARG A 26 10.56 -10.23 -8.77
CA ARG A 26 10.63 -9.08 -7.84
C ARG A 26 10.63 -9.60 -6.39
N LYS A 27 11.64 -9.19 -5.62
CA LYS A 27 11.73 -9.57 -4.20
C LYS A 27 10.63 -8.87 -3.40
N ARG A 28 10.01 -9.63 -2.50
CA ARG A 28 9.00 -9.14 -1.56
C ARG A 28 9.34 -9.60 -0.15
N SER A 29 8.87 -8.85 0.85
CA SER A 29 9.00 -9.25 2.25
C SER A 29 8.17 -10.53 2.51
N LYS A 30 8.52 -11.28 3.56
CA LYS A 30 7.73 -12.46 3.97
C LYS A 30 6.26 -12.10 4.25
N HIS A 31 6.03 -10.95 4.89
CA HIS A 31 4.67 -10.45 5.18
C HIS A 31 3.90 -10.12 3.90
N HIS A 32 4.55 -9.54 2.90
CA HIS A 32 3.91 -9.25 1.60
C HIS A 32 3.51 -10.54 0.87
N ILE A 33 4.38 -11.54 0.84
CA ILE A 33 4.04 -12.86 0.25
C ILE A 33 2.86 -13.52 0.98
N ARG A 34 2.84 -13.41 2.31
CA ARG A 34 1.72 -13.89 3.14
C ARG A 34 0.42 -13.15 2.81
N ALA A 35 0.46 -11.81 2.73
CA ALA A 35 -0.70 -10.98 2.40
C ALA A 35 -1.23 -11.32 1.00
N ARG A 36 -0.35 -11.47 0.01
CA ARG A 36 -0.72 -11.91 -1.35
C ARG A 36 -1.56 -13.18 -1.32
N LYS A 37 -1.11 -14.21 -0.59
CA LYS A 37 -1.85 -15.48 -0.49
C LYS A 37 -3.26 -15.24 0.03
N ILE A 38 -3.39 -14.57 1.18
CA ILE A 38 -4.68 -14.36 1.85
C ILE A 38 -5.61 -13.46 1.03
N ILE A 39 -5.09 -12.36 0.46
CA ILE A 39 -5.89 -11.45 -0.38
C ILE A 39 -6.40 -12.17 -1.63
N ASN A 40 -5.58 -13.01 -2.29
CA ASN A 40 -6.03 -13.79 -3.44
C ASN A 40 -7.01 -14.92 -3.05
N GLU A 41 -6.95 -15.45 -1.83
CA GLU A 41 -7.98 -16.39 -1.34
C GLU A 41 -9.33 -15.68 -1.15
N VAL A 42 -9.33 -14.48 -0.53
CA VAL A 42 -10.56 -13.74 -0.23
C VAL A 42 -11.16 -13.09 -1.48
N TYR A 43 -10.31 -12.51 -2.34
CA TYR A 43 -10.71 -11.79 -3.55
C TYR A 43 -10.32 -12.55 -4.82
N HIS A 44 -10.50 -13.87 -4.84
CA HIS A 44 -10.06 -14.77 -5.92
C HIS A 44 -10.57 -14.41 -7.32
N SER A 45 -11.73 -13.76 -7.42
CA SER A 45 -12.32 -13.32 -8.70
C SER A 45 -11.94 -11.89 -9.10
N TYR A 46 -11.15 -11.20 -8.28
CA TYR A 46 -10.75 -9.82 -8.55
C TYR A 46 -9.32 -9.73 -9.05
N ARG A 47 -9.06 -8.70 -9.84
CA ARG A 47 -7.71 -8.34 -10.28
C ARG A 47 -6.97 -7.63 -9.14
N VAL A 48 -6.09 -8.36 -8.47
CA VAL A 48 -5.22 -7.83 -7.41
C VAL A 48 -3.91 -7.35 -8.02
N LEU A 49 -3.61 -6.07 -7.85
CA LEU A 49 -2.37 -5.42 -8.30
C LEU A 49 -1.41 -5.24 -7.14
N GLU A 50 -0.11 -5.18 -7.43
CA GLU A 50 0.93 -4.99 -6.41
C GLU A 50 1.87 -3.82 -6.70
N GLU A 51 2.34 -3.18 -5.64
CA GLU A 51 3.26 -2.03 -5.68
C GLU A 51 2.75 -0.92 -6.62
N VAL A 52 1.49 -0.52 -6.44
CA VAL A 52 0.85 0.46 -7.32
C VAL A 52 1.33 1.86 -6.97
N LYS A 53 2.01 2.51 -7.92
CA LYS A 53 2.51 3.88 -7.74
C LYS A 53 1.36 4.86 -7.54
N LEU A 54 1.53 5.78 -6.60
CA LEU A 54 0.59 6.87 -6.31
C LEU A 54 1.09 8.18 -6.94
N PRO A 55 0.74 8.51 -8.19
CA PRO A 55 1.20 9.75 -8.82
C PRO A 55 0.66 10.98 -8.07
N GLY A 56 1.51 11.98 -7.88
CA GLY A 56 1.16 13.18 -7.12
C GLY A 56 1.05 12.99 -5.60
N SER A 57 1.47 11.83 -5.06
CA SER A 57 1.53 11.56 -3.61
C SER A 57 2.64 12.29 -2.84
N THR A 58 3.47 13.05 -3.55
CA THR A 58 4.52 13.87 -2.95
C THR A 58 4.48 15.26 -3.50
N SER A 59 4.55 16.25 -2.60
CA SER A 59 4.90 17.64 -2.96
C SER A 59 6.22 17.68 -3.72
N SER A 60 6.39 18.66 -4.62
CA SER A 60 7.50 18.78 -5.58
C SER A 60 8.92 18.71 -4.99
N HIS A 61 9.07 18.87 -3.68
CA HIS A 61 10.35 18.86 -2.96
C HIS A 61 10.65 17.56 -2.18
N LYS A 62 9.70 16.61 -2.06
CA LYS A 62 9.94 15.32 -1.37
C LYS A 62 10.57 14.28 -2.31
N LYS A 63 11.46 13.44 -1.77
CA LYS A 63 12.42 12.59 -2.52
C LYS A 63 11.85 11.40 -3.29
N SER A 64 10.63 10.90 -3.01
CA SER A 64 10.12 9.74 -3.74
C SER A 64 8.61 9.55 -3.63
N VAL A 65 8.01 9.29 -4.80
CA VAL A 65 6.62 8.87 -4.96
C VAL A 65 6.27 7.67 -4.06
N LEU A 66 5.04 7.65 -3.55
CA LEU A 66 4.51 6.56 -2.73
C LEU A 66 3.95 5.43 -3.60
N TYR A 67 3.74 4.27 -2.96
CA TYR A 67 3.20 3.06 -3.56
C TYR A 67 2.22 2.41 -2.60
N LEU A 68 1.21 1.74 -3.13
CA LEU A 68 0.35 0.81 -2.40
C LEU A 68 0.89 -0.61 -2.52
N ASP A 69 0.96 -1.36 -1.41
CA ASP A 69 1.41 -2.75 -1.46
C ASP A 69 0.48 -3.60 -2.32
N PHE A 70 -0.83 -3.47 -2.12
CA PHE A 70 -1.87 -4.12 -2.92
C PHE A 70 -3.01 -3.14 -3.29
N PHE A 71 -3.60 -3.33 -4.47
CA PHE A 71 -4.75 -2.54 -4.91
C PHE A 71 -5.68 -3.37 -5.80
N ILE A 72 -6.99 -3.28 -5.54
CA ILE A 72 -8.07 -3.89 -6.32
C ILE A 72 -8.88 -2.75 -6.97
N PRO A 73 -8.62 -2.42 -8.25
CA PRO A 73 -9.22 -1.25 -8.89
C PRO A 73 -10.74 -1.31 -8.97
N ASN A 74 -11.31 -2.49 -9.22
CA ASN A 74 -12.74 -2.69 -9.45
C ASN A 74 -13.61 -2.30 -8.26
N ILE A 75 -13.09 -2.47 -7.03
CA ILE A 75 -13.78 -2.11 -5.78
C ILE A 75 -13.08 -0.97 -5.04
N LYS A 76 -12.11 -0.31 -5.68
CA LYS A 76 -11.27 0.74 -5.10
C LYS A 76 -10.79 0.42 -3.67
N LYS A 77 -10.24 -0.78 -3.48
CA LYS A 77 -9.72 -1.24 -2.18
C LYS A 77 -8.21 -1.44 -2.24
N ALA A 78 -7.50 -0.93 -1.25
CA ALA A 78 -6.06 -1.05 -1.10
C ALA A 78 -5.69 -1.72 0.21
N PHE A 79 -4.57 -2.43 0.23
CA PHE A 79 -4.04 -3.04 1.44
C PHE A 79 -2.57 -2.64 1.62
N GLU A 80 -2.21 -2.30 2.86
CA GLU A 80 -0.85 -1.96 3.29
C GLU A 80 -0.36 -2.97 4.33
N VAL A 81 0.83 -3.51 4.16
CA VAL A 81 1.41 -4.54 5.02
C VAL A 81 2.44 -3.90 5.95
N HIS A 82 1.96 -3.44 7.09
CA HIS A 82 2.79 -2.69 8.04
C HIS A 82 3.62 -3.60 8.93
N GLY A 83 4.93 -3.61 8.70
CA GLY A 83 5.94 -4.13 9.62
C GLY A 83 6.06 -3.33 10.92
N ARG A 84 6.86 -3.82 11.88
CA ARG A 84 7.08 -3.15 13.17
C ARG A 84 7.61 -1.71 13.02
N GLN A 85 8.36 -1.43 11.95
CA GLN A 85 8.90 -0.12 11.63
C GLN A 85 7.84 0.98 11.40
N HIS A 86 6.58 0.63 11.12
CA HIS A 86 5.49 1.61 11.00
C HIS A 86 4.92 2.04 12.36
N TYR A 87 5.29 1.35 13.44
CA TYR A 87 4.76 1.57 14.79
C TYR A 87 5.83 2.03 15.76
N GLU A 88 7.10 1.66 15.52
CA GLU A 88 8.20 1.92 16.43
C GLU A 88 9.43 2.44 15.67
N HIS A 89 10.19 3.31 16.34
CA HIS A 89 11.51 3.72 15.84
C HIS A 89 12.50 2.56 15.97
N ILE A 90 12.78 1.91 14.84
CA ILE A 90 13.75 0.82 14.74
C ILE A 90 15.02 1.34 14.04
N PRO A 91 16.20 1.34 14.69
CA PRO A 91 17.45 1.90 14.12
C PRO A 91 17.82 1.39 12.72
N PHE A 92 17.48 0.15 12.40
CA PHE A 92 17.70 -0.44 11.07
C PHE A 92 16.90 0.26 9.96
N PHE A 93 15.68 0.72 10.27
CA PHE A 93 14.78 1.36 9.31
C PHE A 93 14.79 2.89 9.42
N HIS A 94 15.14 3.43 10.60
CA HIS A 94 15.11 4.86 10.91
C HIS A 94 16.43 5.22 11.60
N ARG A 95 17.26 6.09 10.99
CA ARG A 95 18.54 6.47 11.60
C ARG A 95 18.32 7.36 12.81
N THR A 96 17.27 8.17 12.75
CA THR A 96 16.89 9.12 13.79
C THR A 96 15.38 9.06 14.08
N LYS A 97 14.97 9.59 15.24
CA LYS A 97 13.56 9.79 15.56
C LYS A 97 12.85 10.67 14.51
N ALA A 98 13.55 11.64 13.95
CA ALA A 98 13.03 12.47 12.86
C ALA A 98 12.71 11.63 11.61
N ASP A 99 13.56 10.66 11.25
CA ASP A 99 13.28 9.74 10.13
C ASP A 99 12.04 8.87 10.38
N PHE A 100 11.77 8.49 11.63
CA PHE A 100 10.53 7.81 12.01
C PHE A 100 9.31 8.70 11.86
N LEU A 101 9.38 9.95 12.34
CA LEU A 101 8.28 10.90 12.14
C LEU A 101 8.02 11.18 10.65
N LEU A 102 9.08 11.29 9.84
CA LEU A 102 8.94 11.44 8.38
C LEU A 102 8.32 10.20 7.72
N ALA A 103 8.62 8.99 8.23
CA ALA A 103 7.97 7.77 7.76
C ALA A 103 6.46 7.77 8.11
N LYS A 104 6.09 8.18 9.33
CA LYS A 104 4.69 8.33 9.73
C LYS A 104 3.93 9.35 8.88
N ALA A 105 4.54 10.51 8.60
CA ALA A 105 3.96 11.50 7.70
C ALA A 105 3.77 10.97 6.26
N ARG A 106 4.60 10.03 5.80
CA ARG A 106 4.41 9.38 4.50
C ARG A 106 3.27 8.37 4.53
N ASP A 107 3.05 7.69 5.66
CA ASP A 107 1.88 6.82 5.82
C ASP A 107 0.59 7.66 5.81
N GLU A 108 0.60 8.84 6.43
CA GLU A 108 -0.50 9.82 6.37
C GLU A 108 -0.74 10.35 4.94
N ASP A 109 0.32 10.74 4.22
CA ASP A 109 0.23 11.14 2.81
C ASP A 109 -0.43 10.04 1.94
N LYS A 110 -0.20 8.75 2.23
CA LYS A 110 -0.88 7.64 1.51
C LYS A 110 -2.38 7.62 1.81
N ILE A 111 -2.76 7.75 3.07
CA ILE A 111 -4.16 7.74 3.50
C ILE A 111 -4.91 8.88 2.82
N GLU A 112 -4.37 10.10 2.87
CA GLU A 112 -4.96 11.28 2.21
C GLU A 112 -5.09 11.07 0.70
N TRP A 113 -4.05 10.51 0.05
CA TRP A 113 -4.11 10.22 -1.39
C TRP A 113 -5.23 9.20 -1.71
N CYS A 114 -5.39 8.19 -0.87
CA CYS A 114 -6.44 7.19 -1.02
C CYS A 114 -7.84 7.80 -0.85
N GLU A 115 -8.06 8.57 0.22
CA GLU A 115 -9.32 9.28 0.48
C GLU A 115 -9.71 10.19 -0.69
N LEU A 116 -8.76 10.99 -1.19
CA LEU A 116 -8.93 11.89 -2.33
C LEU A 116 -9.41 11.16 -3.60
N ASN A 117 -9.04 9.89 -3.76
CA ASN A 117 -9.37 9.06 -4.92
C ASN A 117 -10.50 8.06 -4.65
N SER A 118 -11.16 8.18 -3.49
CA SER A 118 -12.19 7.26 -2.99
C SER A 118 -11.71 5.81 -2.95
N VAL A 119 -10.47 5.60 -2.52
CA VAL A 119 -9.87 4.30 -2.30
C VAL A 119 -9.93 3.98 -0.81
N GLU A 120 -10.61 2.90 -0.46
CA GLU A 120 -10.58 2.34 0.90
C GLU A 120 -9.21 1.71 1.16
N ILE A 121 -8.51 2.13 2.20
CA ILE A 121 -7.19 1.60 2.56
C ILE A 121 -7.28 0.80 3.86
N ILE A 122 -6.79 -0.44 3.84
CA ILE A 122 -6.81 -1.36 4.99
C ILE A 122 -5.38 -1.72 5.37
N THR A 123 -5.04 -1.59 6.65
CA THR A 123 -3.71 -1.95 7.15
C THR A 123 -3.69 -3.36 7.74
N LEU A 124 -2.76 -4.18 7.27
CA LEU A 124 -2.43 -5.50 7.80
C LEU A 124 -1.20 -5.39 8.70
N LYS A 125 -1.43 -5.36 10.01
CA LYS A 125 -0.35 -5.23 11.01
C LYS A 125 0.46 -6.52 11.12
N TYR A 126 1.79 -6.38 11.25
CA TYR A 126 2.73 -7.51 11.39
C TYR A 126 2.42 -8.48 12.54
N SER A 127 1.85 -7.97 13.63
CA SER A 127 1.48 -8.78 14.80
C SER A 127 0.23 -9.62 14.56
N GLY A 128 -0.50 -9.35 13.48
CA GLY A 128 -1.77 -10.01 13.20
C GLY A 128 -1.59 -11.40 12.61
N ASP A 129 -2.40 -12.35 13.08
CA ASP A 129 -2.43 -13.72 12.56
C ASP A 129 -3.28 -13.83 11.27
N ASP A 130 -3.32 -15.04 10.69
CA ASP A 130 -3.99 -15.26 9.40
C ASP A 130 -5.52 -15.09 9.51
N ASN A 131 -6.11 -15.36 10.67
CA ASN A 131 -7.54 -15.20 10.89
C ASN A 131 -7.90 -13.73 11.08
N GLU A 132 -7.11 -13.00 11.87
CA GLU A 132 -7.25 -11.54 12.05
C GLU A 132 -7.10 -10.80 10.73
N TRP A 133 -6.12 -11.19 9.89
CA TRP A 133 -5.97 -10.62 8.55
C TRP A 133 -7.17 -10.94 7.67
N ARG A 134 -7.69 -12.17 7.69
CA ARG A 134 -8.91 -12.51 6.93
C ARG A 134 -10.13 -11.69 7.39
N SER A 135 -10.32 -11.50 8.69
CA SER A 135 -11.42 -10.70 9.24
C SER A 135 -11.31 -9.25 8.77
N THR A 136 -10.15 -8.66 8.98
CA THR A 136 -9.82 -7.28 8.54
C THR A 136 -10.03 -7.08 7.04
N ILE A 137 -9.60 -8.04 6.21
CA ILE A 137 -9.74 -7.98 4.74
C ILE A 137 -11.21 -8.07 4.30
N LYS A 138 -12.04 -8.82 5.04
CA LYS A 138 -13.49 -8.97 4.78
C LYS A 138 -14.31 -7.80 5.34
N GLY A 139 -13.76 -7.03 6.27
CA GLY A 139 -14.50 -5.98 6.99
C GLY A 139 -15.48 -6.54 8.01
N ILE A 140 -15.14 -7.67 8.64
CA ILE A 140 -15.92 -8.36 9.68
C ILE A 140 -15.18 -8.26 11.02
#